data_AF-A0A838S742-F1
#
_entry.id   AF-A0A838S742-F1
#
_cell.length_a   1.000
_cell.length_b   1.000
_cell.length_c   1.000
_cell.angle_alpha   90.00
_cell.angle_beta   90.00
_cell.angle_gamma   90.00
#
_symmetry.space_group_name_H-M   'P 1'
#
loop_
_entity.id
_entity.type
_entity.pdbx_description
1 polymer ?
#
loop_
_entity_poly.entity_id
_entity_poly.type
_entity_poly.pdbx_seq_one_letter_code
_entity_poly.pdbx_strand_id
1 'polypeptide(L)' 'MNTTWCCACGENGTEQGIRAASKAVTDHLTASGHPKGEYSYGTERRTTVEVVLEDDRTPVQRIADQQPNP' A
#
# COMPACT_ATOMS: atom_id res chain seq x y z
N MET A 1 -8.89 1.53 -14.50
CA MET A 1 -8.17 2.72 -14.01
C MET A 1 -6.86 2.25 -13.42
N ASN A 2 -5.76 2.90 -13.80
CA ASN A 2 -4.44 2.55 -13.29
C ASN A 2 -4.28 3.13 -11.89
N THR A 3 -3.63 2.36 -11.02
CA THR A 3 -3.40 2.70 -9.61
C THR A 3 -1.91 2.56 -9.37
N THR A 4 -1.27 3.60 -8.86
CA THR A 4 0.19 3.65 -8.67
C THR A 4 0.49 3.54 -7.19
N TRP A 5 1.42 2.68 -6.80
CA TRP A 5 1.90 2.59 -5.42
C TRP A 5 3.34 3.07 -5.30
N CYS A 6 3.67 3.59 -4.13
CA CYS A 6 4.99 4.07 -3.74
C CYS A 6 5.31 3.56 -2.33
N CYS A 7 6.56 3.15 -2.12
CA CYS A 7 7.10 2.81 -0.81
C CYS A 7 8.05 3.91 -0.32
N ALA A 8 8.22 4.02 0.99
CA ALA A 8 9.14 4.96 1.62
C ALA A 8 10.61 4.78 1.19
N CYS A 9 10.98 3.60 0.67
CA CYS A 9 12.31 3.33 0.11
C CYS A 9 12.55 3.92 -1.29
N GLY A 10 11.52 4.50 -1.91
CA GLY A 10 11.58 5.06 -3.26
C GLY A 10 11.12 4.11 -4.36
N GLU A 11 10.88 2.82 -4.06
CA GLU A 11 10.29 1.89 -5.03
C GLU A 11 8.83 2.24 -5.30
N ASN A 12 8.41 2.12 -6.56
CA ASN A 12 7.04 2.37 -6.99
C ASN A 12 6.64 1.42 -8.12
N GLY A 13 5.33 1.27 -8.32
CA GLY A 13 4.78 0.42 -9.38
C GLY A 13 3.36 0.85 -9.76
N THR A 14 2.89 0.40 -10.92
CA THR A 14 1.54 0.72 -11.41
C THR A 14 0.77 -0.55 -11.72
N GLU A 15 -0.40 -0.67 -11.10
CA GLU A 15 -1.27 -1.83 -11.16
C GLU A 15 -2.65 -1.47 -11.74
N GLN A 16 -3.33 -2.46 -12.31
CA GLN A 16 -4.70 -2.28 -12.79
C GLN A 16 -5.71 -2.50 -11.65
N GLY A 17 -5.96 -1.41 -10.91
CA GLY A 17 -7.02 -1.32 -9.90
C GLY A 17 -6.53 -1.39 -8.45
N ILE A 18 -7.41 -0.94 -7.55
CA ILE A 18 -7.12 -0.72 -6.12
C ILE A 18 -6.64 -2.01 -5.42
N ARG A 19 -7.32 -3.15 -5.68
CA ARG A 19 -6.93 -4.43 -5.06
C ARG A 19 -5.53 -4.89 -5.46
N ALA A 20 -5.17 -4.72 -6.72
CA ALA A 20 -3.86 -5.11 -7.23
C ALA A 20 -2.76 -4.20 -6.67
N ALA A 21 -2.95 -2.87 -6.67
CA ALA A 21 -2.00 -1.94 -6.09
C ALA A 21 -1.82 -2.13 -4.57
N SER A 22 -2.93 -2.32 -3.84
CA SER A 22 -2.91 -2.60 -2.41
C SER A 22 -2.16 -3.90 -2.09
N LYS A 23 -2.36 -4.96 -2.90
CA LYS A 23 -1.59 -6.20 -2.77
C LYS A 23 -0.12 -5.97 -3.08
N ALA A 24 0.21 -5.32 -4.20
CA ALA A 24 1.58 -5.08 -4.64
C ALA A 24 2.39 -4.29 -3.61
N VAL A 25 1.84 -3.20 -3.05
CA VAL A 25 2.52 -2.45 -1.98
C VAL A 25 2.68 -3.32 -0.73
N THR A 26 1.68 -4.12 -0.36
CA THR A 26 1.75 -4.99 0.84
C THR A 26 2.79 -6.10 0.70
N ASP A 27 2.85 -6.75 -0.46
CA ASP A 27 3.90 -7.73 -0.79
C ASP A 27 5.28 -7.09 -0.72
N HIS A 28 5.45 -5.89 -1.32
CA HIS A 28 6.71 -5.17 -1.27
C HIS A 28 7.11 -4.81 0.17
N LEU A 29 6.19 -4.27 0.97
CA LEU A 29 6.43 -3.92 2.38
C LEU A 29 6.83 -5.15 3.20
N THR A 30 6.16 -6.27 2.97
CA THR A 30 6.48 -7.56 3.62
C THR A 30 7.85 -8.07 3.19
N ALA A 31 8.17 -8.05 1.90
CA ALA A 31 9.44 -8.55 1.37
C ALA A 31 10.63 -7.68 1.77
N SER A 32 10.43 -6.36 1.83
CA SER A 32 11.48 -5.38 2.16
C SER A 32 11.60 -5.08 3.65
N GLY A 33 10.67 -5.57 4.48
CA GLY A 33 10.64 -5.26 5.91
C GLY A 33 10.27 -3.81 6.23
N HIS A 34 9.60 -3.11 5.30
CA HIS A 34 9.20 -1.73 5.50
C HIS A 34 7.84 -1.66 6.21
N PRO A 35 7.67 -0.74 7.18
CA PRO A 35 6.42 -0.66 7.94
C PRO A 35 5.28 0.02 7.17
N LYS A 36 5.58 0.78 6.10
CA LYS A 36 4.61 1.70 5.49
C LYS A 36 4.88 2.00 4.01
N GLY A 37 3.79 2.10 3.25
CA GLY A 37 3.75 2.54 1.86
C GLY A 37 2.41 3.21 1.55
N GLU A 38 2.24 3.68 0.33
CA GLU A 38 1.05 4.39 -0.11
C GLU A 38 0.70 3.99 -1.55
N TYR A 39 -0.59 4.02 -1.89
CA TYR A 39 -1.01 3.90 -3.28
C TYR A 39 -2.08 4.93 -3.62
N SER A 40 -2.02 5.40 -4.86
CA SER A 40 -2.87 6.44 -5.42
C SER A 40 -3.77 5.84 -6.50
N TYR A 41 -5.07 6.08 -6.43
CA TYR A 41 -6.01 5.71 -7.47
C TYR A 41 -6.76 6.95 -8.00
N GLY A 42 -6.67 7.16 -9.32
CA GLY A 42 -7.18 8.40 -9.92
C GLY A 42 -6.28 9.60 -9.63
N THR A 43 -6.81 10.82 -9.80
CA THR A 43 -6.04 12.07 -9.72
C THR A 43 -5.84 12.61 -8.31
N GLU A 44 -6.63 12.20 -7.32
CA GLU A 44 -6.64 12.88 -6.01
C GLU A 44 -6.66 11.95 -4.78
N ARG A 45 -6.91 10.64 -4.94
CA ARG A 45 -7.04 9.76 -3.78
C ARG A 45 -5.77 8.97 -3.53
N ARG A 46 -5.15 9.24 -2.37
CA ARG A 46 -4.03 8.51 -1.79
C ARG A 46 -4.51 7.70 -0.61
N THR A 47 -4.19 6.41 -0.60
CA THR A 47 -4.45 5.51 0.50
C THR A 47 -3.13 5.04 1.08
N THR A 48 -2.98 5.24 2.39
CA THR A 48 -1.82 4.76 3.13
C THR A 48 -2.02 3.31 3.54
N VAL A 49 -1.01 2.47 3.25
CA VAL A 49 -0.95 1.07 3.68
C VAL A 49 0.19 0.92 4.67
N GLU A 50 -0.14 0.41 5.84
CA GLU A 50 0.81 0.09 6.90
C GLU A 50 0.83 -1.42 7.06
N VAL A 51 2.03 -2.01 7.00
CA VAL A 51 2.22 -3.43 7.26
C VAL A 51 2.90 -3.55 8.60
N VAL A 52 2.17 -4.06 9.58
CA VAL A 52 2.73 -4.39 10.89
C VAL A 52 3.24 -5.82 10.79
N LEU A 53 4.56 -5.96 10.76
CA LEU A 53 5.20 -7.26 10.97
C LEU A 53 5.18 -7.51 12.48
N GLU A 54 4.15 -8.21 12.95
CA GLU A 54 4.19 -8.73 14.32
C GLU A 54 5.30 -9.79 14.43
N ASP A 55 5.93 -9.88 15.60
CA ASP A 55 7.04 -10.79 15.94
C ASP A 55 6.76 -12.26 15.49
N ASP A 56 5.49 -12.61 15.36
CA ASP A 56 4.96 -13.90 14.89
C ASP A 56 4.68 -13.93 13.36
N ARG A 57 5.64 -13.49 12.54
CA ARG A 57 5.79 -13.70 11.06
C ARG A 57 4.58 -13.43 10.15
N THR A 58 3.47 -12.93 10.66
CA THR A 58 2.24 -12.74 9.90
C THR A 58 2.08 -11.26 9.63
N PRO A 59 2.34 -10.78 8.39
CA PRO A 59 2.15 -9.38 8.05
C PRO A 59 0.65 -9.04 8.17
N VAL A 60 0.32 -8.16 9.12
CA VAL A 60 -1.03 -7.62 9.22
C VAL A 60 -1.11 -6.33 8.42
N GLN A 61 -1.90 -6.35 7.35
CA GLN A 61 -2.18 -5.16 6.56
C GLN A 61 -3.18 -4.27 7.32
N ARG A 62 -2.77 -3.03 7.61
CA ARG A 62 -3.66 -1.96 8.08
C ARG A 62 -3.75 -0.88 7.00
N ILE A 63 -4.97 -0.63 6.53
CA ILE A 63 -5.24 0.46 5.61
C ILE A 63 -5.68 1.64 6.47
N ALA A 64 -4.76 2.58 6.70
CA ALA A 64 -4.97 3.69 7.63
C ALA A 64 -5.93 4.75 7.07
N ASP A 65 -6.23 4.71 5.77
CA ASP A 65 -7.10 5.71 5.15
C ASP A 65 -7.84 5.14 3.93
N GLN A 66 -9.04 4.62 4.16
CA GLN A 66 -10.10 4.89 3.20
C GLN A 66 -10.70 6.21 3.63
N GLN A 67 -10.16 7.36 3.21
CA GLN A 67 -10.86 8.62 3.39
C GLN A 67 -12.31 8.39 2.91
N PRO A 68 -13.31 8.40 3.81
CA PRO A 68 -14.69 8.42 3.34
C PRO A 68 -14.79 9.72 2.56
N ASN A 69 -15.24 9.61 1.31
CA ASN A 69 -15.62 10.78 0.53
C ASN A 69 -16.56 11.64 1.43
N PRO A 70 -16.37 12.96 1.51
CA PRO A 70 -17.23 13.82 2.32
C PRO A 70 -18.72 13.69 1.97
#